data_AF-Q26439-F1
#
_entry.id   AF-Q26439-F1
#
_cell.length_a   1.000
_cell.length_b   1.000
_cell.length_c   1.000
_cell.angle_alpha   90.00
_cell.angle_beta   90.00
_cell.angle_gamma   90.00
#
_symmetry.space_group_name_H-M   'P 1'
#
loop_
_entity.id
_entity.type
_entity.pdbx_description
1 polymer ?
#
loop_
_entity_poly.entity_id
_entity_poly.type
_entity_poly.pdbx_seq_one_letter_code
_entity_poly.pdbx_strand_id
1 'polypeptide(L)'
;IQQKIQYRPCTKNQQCSILRINRNRCQYCRLKKCIAVGMSRDAVRFGRVPKREKARILAAMQSSTSRAHEQAAAAELDDAPRLLARVVRAHLDTCEFTRDRVAAMRARARDCPTYSQPTLACPLNPAPELQSEKEFSQRFAHVIRGVIDFAGLIPGFQLLTQDDKF
;
A
#
# COMPACT_ATOMS: atom_id res chain seq x y z
N ILE A 1 36.12 3.39 0.18
CA ILE A 1 36.64 4.26 1.26
C ILE A 1 37.53 3.43 2.20
N GLN A 2 38.83 3.67 2.17
CA GLN A 2 39.82 3.18 3.14
C GLN A 2 39.50 3.79 4.52
N GLN A 3 38.50 3.28 5.24
CA GLN A 3 38.26 3.80 6.59
C GLN A 3 39.53 3.55 7.40
N LYS A 4 40.20 4.63 7.82
CA LYS A 4 41.30 4.62 8.78
C LYS A 4 40.73 4.20 10.14
N ILE A 5 40.33 2.93 10.27
CA ILE A 5 39.85 2.36 11.52
C ILE A 5 41.04 2.35 12.47
N GLN A 6 40.98 3.17 13.51
CA GLN A 6 41.94 3.12 14.60
C GLN A 6 41.63 1.90 15.47
N TYR A 7 42.54 0.94 15.45
CA TYR A 7 42.45 -0.23 16.33
C TYR A 7 42.92 0.13 17.74
N ARG A 8 42.28 -0.48 18.74
CA ARG A 8 42.69 -0.29 20.13
C ARG A 8 44.14 -0.77 20.32
N PRO A 9 45.02 0.04 20.96
CA PRO A 9 46.40 -0.36 21.25
C PRO A 9 46.47 -1.68 22.03
N CYS A 10 47.49 -2.48 21.77
CA CYS A 10 47.71 -3.72 22.50
C CYS A 10 48.16 -3.42 23.94
N THR A 11 47.57 -4.10 24.92
CA THR A 11 47.96 -4.00 26.34
C THR A 11 49.01 -5.02 26.77
N LYS A 12 49.40 -5.95 25.89
CA LYS A 12 50.38 -7.03 26.15
C LYS A 12 51.51 -7.00 25.11
N ASN A 13 52.17 -5.85 24.97
CA ASN A 13 53.38 -5.66 24.16
C ASN A 13 53.31 -6.23 22.73
N GLN A 14 52.12 -6.21 22.12
CA GLN A 14 51.91 -6.68 20.74
C GLN A 14 52.25 -8.18 20.51
N GLN A 15 52.20 -8.99 21.56
CA GLN A 15 52.61 -10.41 21.57
C GLN A 15 51.45 -11.36 21.93
N CYS A 16 50.19 -10.90 21.87
CA CYS A 16 49.03 -11.75 22.15
C CYS A 16 48.95 -12.95 21.20
N SER A 17 48.80 -14.16 21.74
CA SER A 17 48.45 -15.36 20.96
C SER A 17 47.02 -15.26 20.43
N ILE A 18 46.85 -15.44 19.11
CA ILE A 18 45.54 -15.37 18.43
C ILE A 18 45.07 -16.79 18.07
N LEU A 19 44.17 -17.30 18.90
CA LEU A 19 43.49 -18.60 18.84
C LEU A 19 41.98 -18.43 18.65
N ARG A 20 41.25 -19.50 18.29
CA ARG A 20 39.81 -19.45 18.02
C ARG A 20 39.01 -18.82 19.17
N ILE A 21 39.37 -19.13 20.41
CA ILE A 21 38.70 -18.67 21.64
C ILE A 21 38.97 -17.21 21.98
N ASN A 22 40.12 -16.65 21.58
CA ASN A 22 40.58 -15.32 22.03
C ASN A 22 40.83 -14.34 20.87
N ARG A 23 40.51 -14.72 19.63
CA ARG A 23 40.79 -13.93 18.41
C ARG A 23 40.21 -12.52 18.41
N ASN A 24 39.17 -12.26 19.20
CA ASN A 24 38.53 -10.93 19.33
C ASN A 24 39.11 -10.09 20.49
N ARG A 25 39.98 -10.65 21.34
CA ARG A 25 40.48 -10.01 22.57
C ARG A 25 41.44 -8.84 22.29
N CYS A 26 42.25 -8.94 21.24
CA CYS A 26 43.19 -7.89 20.86
C CYS A 26 43.12 -7.65 19.35
N GLN A 27 42.49 -6.53 18.98
CA GLN A 27 42.32 -6.16 17.57
C GLN A 27 43.66 -5.90 16.88
N TYR A 28 44.61 -5.27 17.58
CA TYR A 28 45.96 -5.00 17.06
C TYR A 28 46.69 -6.29 16.67
N CYS A 29 46.83 -7.24 17.60
CA CYS A 29 47.54 -8.50 17.34
C CYS A 29 46.81 -9.38 16.31
N ARG A 30 45.47 -9.32 16.26
CA ARG A 30 44.69 -10.00 15.22
C ARG A 30 45.03 -9.46 13.83
N LEU A 31 45.01 -8.14 13.67
CA LEU A 31 45.37 -7.50 12.41
C LEU A 31 46.82 -7.81 12.03
N LYS A 32 47.76 -7.66 12.97
CA LYS A 32 49.18 -7.99 12.77
C LYS A 32 49.36 -9.41 12.24
N LYS A 33 48.66 -10.38 12.82
CA LYS A 33 48.67 -11.78 12.34
C LYS A 33 48.05 -11.91 10.95
N CYS A 34 46.89 -11.28 10.68
CA CYS A 34 46.25 -11.30 9.36
C CYS A 34 47.17 -10.78 8.25
N ILE A 35 47.88 -9.67 8.49
CA ILE A 35 48.85 -9.11 7.55
C ILE A 35 50.06 -10.04 7.42
N ALA A 36 50.57 -10.58 8.53
CA ALA A 36 51.72 -11.49 8.53
C ALA A 36 51.47 -12.79 7.74
N VAL A 37 50.23 -13.28 7.70
CA VAL A 37 49.85 -14.45 6.86
C VAL A 37 49.50 -14.07 5.42
N GLY A 38 49.73 -12.82 5.01
CA GLY A 38 49.56 -12.38 3.62
C GLY A 38 48.15 -11.92 3.24
N MET A 39 47.25 -11.65 4.20
CA MET A 39 45.95 -11.04 3.86
C MET A 39 46.17 -9.61 3.34
N SER A 40 45.82 -9.38 2.08
CA SER A 40 45.91 -8.05 1.47
C SER A 40 44.96 -7.07 2.15
N ARG A 41 45.49 -5.88 2.48
CA ARG A 41 44.71 -4.75 3.00
C ARG A 41 43.82 -4.14 1.91
N ASP A 42 44.22 -4.30 0.65
CA ASP A 42 43.57 -3.68 -0.51
C ASP A 42 42.49 -4.58 -1.13
N ALA A 43 42.45 -5.86 -0.76
CA ALA A 43 41.44 -6.83 -1.22
C ALA A 43 40.05 -6.65 -0.56
N VAL A 44 39.83 -5.57 0.21
CA VAL A 44 38.54 -5.26 0.83
C VAL A 44 37.59 -4.69 -0.23
N ARG A 45 36.77 -5.56 -0.83
CA ARG A 45 35.70 -5.14 -1.75
C ARG A 45 34.48 -4.64 -0.98
N PHE A 46 33.98 -3.46 -1.34
CA PHE A 46 32.67 -2.95 -0.94
C PHE A 46 31.56 -3.67 -1.73
N GLY A 47 31.38 -4.97 -1.50
CA GLY A 47 30.34 -5.76 -2.18
C GLY A 47 29.02 -5.85 -1.42
N ARG A 48 29.04 -5.58 -0.12
CA ARG A 48 27.83 -5.65 0.73
C ARG A 48 27.45 -4.24 1.14
N VAL A 49 26.33 -3.77 0.62
CA VAL A 49 25.68 -2.54 1.11
C VAL A 49 25.39 -2.74 2.60
N PRO A 50 25.89 -1.87 3.50
CA PRO A 50 25.56 -1.95 4.92
C PRO A 50 24.04 -2.00 5.10
N LYS A 51 23.53 -2.85 6.01
CA LYS A 51 22.07 -3.03 6.20
C LYS A 51 21.32 -1.70 6.37
N ARG A 52 21.93 -0.76 7.11
CA ARG A 52 21.37 0.59 7.33
C ARG A 52 21.27 1.39 6.04
N GLU A 53 22.26 1.28 5.17
CA GLU A 53 22.28 1.99 3.90
C GLU A 53 21.29 1.36 2.91
N LYS A 54 21.19 0.02 2.90
CA LYS A 54 20.16 -0.68 2.13
C LYS A 54 18.75 -0.25 2.57
N ALA A 55 18.50 -0.14 3.87
CA ALA A 55 17.21 0.32 4.40
C ALA A 55 16.90 1.76 3.98
N ARG A 56 17.89 2.66 4.02
CA ARG A 56 17.73 4.05 3.55
C ARG A 56 17.40 4.12 2.05
N ILE A 57 18.11 3.36 1.22
CA ILE A 57 17.86 3.34 -0.23
C ILE A 57 16.43 2.85 -0.50
N LEU A 58 16.00 1.76 0.15
CA LEU A 58 14.63 1.25 0.01
C LEU A 58 13.58 2.28 0.44
N ALA A 59 13.79 2.98 1.56
CA ALA A 59 12.89 4.02 2.03
C ALA A 59 12.85 5.22 1.07
N ALA A 60 13.99 5.65 0.53
CA ALA A 60 14.07 6.72 -0.45
C ALA A 60 13.37 6.35 -1.77
N MET A 61 13.56 5.11 -2.25
CA MET A 61 12.86 4.59 -3.42
C MET A 61 11.34 4.56 -3.18
N GLN A 62 10.88 4.03 -2.05
CA GLN A 62 9.45 4.02 -1.71
C GLN A 62 8.84 5.42 -1.68
N SER A 63 9.51 6.39 -1.02
CA SER A 63 9.06 7.77 -0.97
C SER A 63 9.02 8.44 -2.36
N SER A 64 10.01 8.19 -3.20
CA SER A 64 10.03 8.71 -4.58
C SER A 64 8.87 8.17 -5.42
N THR A 65 8.56 6.87 -5.28
CA THR A 65 7.44 6.24 -5.96
C THR A 65 6.11 6.83 -5.50
N SER A 66 5.89 6.97 -4.18
CA SER A 66 4.67 7.59 -3.64
C SER A 66 4.44 8.99 -4.18
N ARG A 67 5.48 9.84 -4.16
CA ARG A 67 5.40 11.21 -4.71
C ARG A 67 5.08 11.23 -6.21
N ALA A 68 5.65 10.31 -6.98
CA ALA A 68 5.36 10.21 -8.41
C ALA A 68 3.88 9.82 -8.65
N HIS A 69 3.32 8.93 -7.82
CA HIS A 69 1.90 8.56 -7.89
C HIS A 69 0.99 9.73 -7.52
N GLU A 70 1.32 10.48 -6.47
CA GLU A 70 0.60 11.69 -6.07
C GLU A 70 0.60 12.76 -7.18
N GLN A 71 1.75 13.01 -7.80
CA GLN A 71 1.87 13.95 -8.92
C GLN A 71 1.06 13.51 -10.13
N ALA A 72 1.10 12.22 -10.48
CA ALA A 72 0.31 11.68 -11.59
C ALA A 72 -1.19 11.78 -11.32
N ALA A 73 -1.63 11.49 -10.09
CA ALA A 73 -3.03 11.66 -9.70
C ALA A 73 -3.45 13.13 -9.75
N ALA A 74 -2.63 14.03 -9.22
CA ALA A 74 -2.90 15.48 -9.25
C ALA A 74 -3.05 15.99 -10.69
N ALA A 75 -2.20 15.54 -11.62
CA ALA A 75 -2.31 15.89 -13.03
C ALA A 75 -3.61 15.36 -13.67
N GLU A 76 -4.06 14.15 -13.31
CA GLU A 76 -5.37 13.64 -13.79
C GLU A 76 -6.56 14.38 -13.18
N LEU A 77 -6.44 14.86 -11.95
CA LEU A 77 -7.46 15.64 -11.26
C LEU A 77 -7.60 17.07 -11.83
N ASP A 78 -6.51 17.64 -12.36
CA ASP A 78 -6.49 18.97 -12.98
C ASP A 78 -7.13 18.97 -14.39
N ASP A 79 -7.08 17.85 -15.11
CA ASP A 79 -7.73 17.65 -16.41
C ASP A 79 -9.24 17.40 -16.25
N ALA A 80 -10.01 18.47 -16.05
CA ALA A 80 -11.44 18.41 -15.76
C ALA A 80 -12.28 17.59 -16.79
N PRO A 81 -12.11 17.73 -18.11
CA PRO A 81 -12.83 16.91 -19.09
C PRO A 81 -12.56 15.40 -18.93
N ARG A 82 -11.29 15.03 -18.72
CA ARG A 82 -10.89 13.64 -18.52
C ARG A 82 -11.39 13.10 -17.19
N LEU A 83 -11.33 13.91 -16.12
CA LEU A 83 -11.88 13.60 -14.81
C LEU A 83 -13.39 13.30 -14.93
N LEU A 84 -14.16 14.19 -15.55
CA LEU A 84 -15.59 14.00 -15.79
C LEU A 84 -15.87 12.70 -16.56
N ALA A 85 -15.15 12.45 -17.65
CA ALA A 85 -15.32 11.23 -18.43
C ALA A 85 -15.05 9.96 -17.58
N ARG A 86 -14.02 10.00 -16.72
CA ARG A 86 -13.70 8.90 -15.80
C ARG A 86 -14.78 8.69 -14.74
N VAL A 87 -15.28 9.75 -14.11
CA VAL A 87 -16.35 9.66 -13.09
C VAL A 87 -17.63 9.11 -13.71
N VAL A 88 -18.03 9.63 -14.87
CA VAL A 88 -19.23 9.15 -15.59
C VAL A 88 -19.07 7.67 -15.96
N ARG A 89 -17.91 7.28 -16.49
CA ARG A 89 -17.64 5.88 -16.83
C ARG A 89 -17.69 4.97 -15.61
N ALA A 90 -17.02 5.35 -14.51
CA ALA A 90 -17.06 4.60 -13.27
C ALA A 90 -18.50 4.40 -12.78
N HIS A 91 -19.33 5.45 -12.83
CA HIS A 91 -20.74 5.37 -12.48
C HIS A 91 -21.51 4.41 -13.40
N LEU A 92 -21.30 4.47 -14.71
CA LEU A 92 -21.97 3.60 -15.68
C LEU A 92 -21.56 2.13 -15.55
N ASP A 93 -20.32 1.87 -15.14
CA ASP A 93 -19.79 0.52 -14.98
C ASP A 93 -20.32 -0.13 -13.69
N THR A 94 -20.37 0.60 -12.58
CA THR A 94 -20.65 0.03 -11.24
C THR A 94 -22.05 0.28 -10.69
N CYS A 95 -22.84 1.20 -11.25
CA CYS A 95 -24.20 1.48 -10.79
C CYS A 95 -25.25 0.69 -11.58
N GLU A 96 -26.06 -0.12 -10.91
CA GLU A 96 -27.18 -0.84 -11.52
C GLU A 96 -28.38 0.06 -11.84
N PHE A 97 -28.46 1.22 -11.20
CA PHE A 97 -29.60 2.15 -11.30
C PHE A 97 -29.34 3.33 -12.25
N THR A 98 -28.57 3.12 -13.31
CA THR A 98 -28.37 4.14 -14.35
C THR A 98 -29.60 4.28 -15.23
N ARG A 99 -29.77 5.45 -15.85
CA ARG A 99 -30.95 5.79 -16.69
C ARG A 99 -31.30 4.68 -17.68
N ASP A 100 -30.30 4.14 -18.35
CA ASP A 100 -30.50 3.17 -19.43
C ASP A 100 -30.79 1.77 -18.85
N ARG A 101 -30.11 1.37 -17.75
CA ARG A 101 -30.36 0.09 -17.07
C ARG A 101 -31.76 0.01 -16.46
N VAL A 102 -32.28 1.11 -15.92
CA VAL A 102 -33.64 1.16 -15.35
C VAL A 102 -34.73 1.50 -16.36
N ALA A 103 -34.40 1.73 -17.64
CA ALA A 103 -35.36 2.21 -18.63
C ALA A 103 -36.56 1.27 -18.78
N ALA A 104 -36.32 -0.04 -18.88
CA ALA A 104 -37.38 -1.04 -18.98
C ALA A 104 -38.25 -1.12 -17.71
N MET A 105 -37.63 -1.05 -16.53
CA MET A 105 -38.35 -1.00 -15.26
C MET A 105 -39.26 0.22 -15.18
N ARG A 106 -38.77 1.39 -15.60
CA ARG A 106 -39.53 2.65 -15.62
C ARG A 106 -40.66 2.63 -16.66
N ALA A 107 -40.43 2.06 -17.85
CA ALA A 107 -41.47 1.90 -18.86
C ALA A 107 -42.59 1.00 -18.34
N ARG A 108 -42.24 -0.19 -17.80
CA ARG A 108 -43.21 -1.11 -17.20
C ARG A 108 -44.01 -0.47 -16.07
N ALA A 109 -43.39 0.34 -15.22
CA ALA A 109 -44.08 1.03 -14.13
C ALA A 109 -45.11 2.07 -14.63
N ARG A 110 -44.91 2.65 -15.82
CA ARG A 110 -45.87 3.56 -16.46
C ARG A 110 -47.01 2.78 -17.11
N ASP A 111 -46.69 1.69 -17.80
CA ASP A 111 -47.66 0.91 -18.58
C ASP A 111 -48.53 0.01 -17.70
N CYS A 112 -47.98 -0.51 -16.60
CA CYS A 112 -48.67 -1.36 -15.64
C CYS A 112 -48.25 -0.98 -14.21
N PRO A 113 -48.88 0.04 -13.61
CA PRO A 113 -48.53 0.50 -12.27
C PRO A 113 -48.89 -0.59 -11.26
N THR A 114 -47.87 -1.32 -10.80
CA THR A 114 -48.01 -2.31 -9.73
C THR A 114 -47.52 -1.66 -8.44
N TYR A 115 -48.44 -1.27 -7.57
CA TYR A 115 -48.10 -0.74 -6.25
C TYR A 115 -47.81 -1.92 -5.32
N SER A 116 -46.54 -2.12 -4.97
CA SER A 116 -46.17 -3.12 -3.97
C SER A 116 -46.78 -2.75 -2.61
N GLN A 117 -47.34 -3.73 -1.91
CA GLN A 117 -47.70 -3.58 -0.51
C GLN A 117 -46.47 -3.09 0.29
N PRO A 118 -46.57 -2.07 1.16
CA PRO A 118 -45.45 -1.45 1.87
C PRO A 118 -44.56 -2.41 2.68
N THR A 119 -45.07 -3.60 2.96
CA THR A 119 -44.56 -4.56 3.96
C THR A 119 -43.36 -5.39 3.52
N LEU A 120 -42.97 -5.39 2.23
CA LEU A 120 -42.00 -6.36 1.71
C LEU A 120 -40.65 -5.80 1.24
N ALA A 121 -40.46 -4.48 1.18
CA ALA A 121 -39.17 -3.90 0.75
C ALA A 121 -38.97 -2.41 1.07
N CYS A 122 -39.92 -1.72 1.69
CA CYS A 122 -39.83 -0.29 1.88
C CYS A 122 -38.95 0.04 3.11
N PRO A 123 -37.96 0.95 3.02
CA PRO A 123 -37.31 1.52 4.21
C PRO A 123 -38.29 2.22 5.17
N LEU A 124 -39.49 2.56 4.67
CA LEU A 124 -40.63 3.09 5.43
C LEU A 124 -41.69 2.01 5.69
N ASN A 125 -41.29 0.74 5.79
CA ASN A 125 -42.21 -0.36 6.10
C ASN A 125 -42.91 -0.08 7.45
N PRO A 126 -44.25 0.03 7.50
CA PRO A 126 -44.99 0.29 8.73
C PRO A 126 -45.00 -0.91 9.71
N ALA A 127 -44.53 -2.09 9.28
CA ALA A 127 -44.42 -3.29 10.11
C ALA A 127 -43.05 -3.99 9.91
N PRO A 128 -41.96 -3.41 10.45
CA PRO A 128 -40.60 -3.95 10.29
C PRO A 128 -40.41 -5.32 10.96
N GLU A 129 -41.25 -5.66 11.94
CA GLU A 129 -41.19 -6.92 12.71
C GLU A 129 -41.42 -8.18 11.88
N LEU A 130 -41.99 -8.04 10.68
CA LEU A 130 -42.26 -9.14 9.74
C LEU A 130 -41.07 -9.42 8.79
N GLN A 131 -40.02 -8.61 8.82
CA GLN A 131 -38.85 -8.79 7.96
C GLN A 131 -37.61 -9.14 8.77
N SER A 132 -36.89 -10.16 8.32
CA SER A 132 -35.56 -10.45 8.87
C SER A 132 -34.60 -9.31 8.51
N GLU A 133 -33.95 -8.68 9.50
CA GLU A 133 -32.89 -7.68 9.29
C GLU A 133 -31.80 -8.18 8.32
N LYS A 134 -31.56 -9.50 8.34
CA LYS A 134 -30.60 -10.17 7.45
C LYS A 134 -31.05 -10.14 5.99
N GLU A 135 -32.33 -10.39 5.71
CA GLU A 135 -32.88 -10.30 4.35
C GLU A 135 -32.88 -8.85 3.84
N PHE A 136 -33.23 -7.90 4.71
CA PHE A 136 -33.17 -6.48 4.36
C PHE A 136 -31.74 -6.06 3.98
N SER A 137 -30.76 -6.38 4.83
CA SER A 137 -29.35 -6.04 4.59
C SER A 137 -28.78 -6.70 3.34
N GLN A 138 -29.14 -7.96 3.07
CA GLN A 138 -28.71 -8.67 1.85
C GLN A 138 -29.21 -8.00 0.57
N ARG A 139 -30.39 -7.38 0.59
CA ARG A 139 -30.93 -6.67 -0.58
C ARG A 139 -30.14 -5.41 -0.93
N PHE A 140 -29.40 -4.80 -0.01
CA PHE A 140 -28.57 -3.63 -0.30
C PHE A 140 -27.09 -3.95 -0.50
N ALA A 141 -26.66 -5.18 -0.19
CA ALA A 141 -25.25 -5.58 -0.26
C ALA A 141 -24.62 -5.34 -1.65
N HIS A 142 -25.38 -5.61 -2.73
CA HIS A 142 -24.91 -5.37 -4.10
C HIS A 142 -24.74 -3.87 -4.40
N VAL A 143 -25.64 -3.01 -3.89
CA VAL A 143 -25.56 -1.56 -4.04
C VAL A 143 -24.34 -1.01 -3.31
N ILE A 144 -24.13 -1.45 -2.07
CA ILE A 144 -22.97 -1.05 -1.26
C ILE A 144 -21.67 -1.46 -1.97
N ARG A 145 -21.63 -2.68 -2.52
CA ARG A 145 -20.47 -3.14 -3.29
C ARG A 145 -20.23 -2.27 -4.53
N GLY A 146 -21.28 -1.89 -5.25
CA GLY A 146 -21.19 -0.97 -6.38
C GLY A 146 -20.64 0.41 -5.99
N VAL A 147 -20.96 0.92 -4.80
CA VAL A 147 -20.40 2.18 -4.26
C VAL A 147 -18.91 2.05 -3.92
N ILE A 148 -18.50 0.93 -3.31
CA ILE A 148 -17.09 0.67 -3.01
C ILE A 148 -16.28 0.55 -4.30
N ASP A 149 -16.80 -0.22 -5.27
CA ASP A 149 -16.16 -0.40 -6.58
C ASP A 149 -16.09 0.94 -7.35
N PHE A 150 -17.15 1.76 -7.28
CA PHE A 150 -17.17 3.11 -7.84
C PHE A 150 -16.04 3.97 -7.27
N ALA A 151 -15.96 4.06 -5.93
CA ALA A 151 -14.95 4.85 -5.25
C ALA A 151 -13.53 4.39 -5.64
N GLY A 152 -13.33 3.08 -5.74
CA GLY A 152 -12.06 2.48 -6.18
C GLY A 152 -11.61 2.88 -7.59
N LEU A 153 -12.55 3.28 -8.46
CA LEU A 153 -12.30 3.73 -9.83
C LEU A 153 -12.12 5.26 -9.96
N ILE A 154 -12.29 6.03 -8.89
CA ILE A 154 -12.07 7.48 -8.92
C ILE A 154 -10.56 7.78 -8.88
N PRO A 155 -10.03 8.63 -9.79
CA PRO A 155 -8.62 9.05 -9.74
C PRO A 155 -8.23 9.57 -8.35
N GLY A 156 -7.07 9.14 -7.85
CA GLY A 156 -6.55 9.56 -6.54
C GLY A 156 -7.15 8.82 -5.33
N PHE A 157 -8.32 8.19 -5.43
CA PHE A 157 -8.94 7.50 -4.29
C PHE A 157 -8.02 6.41 -3.70
N GLN A 158 -7.30 5.67 -4.55
CA GLN A 158 -6.40 4.62 -4.08
C GLN A 158 -5.19 5.12 -3.27
N LEU A 159 -4.85 6.41 -3.38
CA LEU A 159 -3.74 7.03 -2.65
C LEU A 159 -4.11 7.43 -1.22
N LEU A 160 -5.40 7.49 -0.91
CA LEU A 160 -5.88 7.75 0.45
C LEU A 160 -5.43 6.64 1.41
N THR A 161 -5.26 7.00 2.68
CA THR A 161 -4.98 6.03 3.74
C THR A 161 -6.17 5.09 3.92
N GLN A 162 -5.98 3.95 4.59
CA GLN A 162 -7.12 3.06 4.85
C GLN A 162 -8.14 3.73 5.78
N ASP A 163 -7.69 4.52 6.75
CA ASP A 163 -8.56 5.25 7.67
C ASP A 163 -9.36 6.35 6.97
N ASP A 164 -8.84 6.92 5.87
CA ASP A 164 -9.58 7.92 5.08
C ASP A 164 -10.57 7.27 4.08
N LYS A 165 -10.44 5.95 3.83
CA LYS A 165 -11.30 5.20 2.89
C LYS A 165 -12.52 4.55 3.56
N PHE A 166 -12.44 4.28 4.86
CA PHE A 166 -13.43 3.54 5.64
C PHE A 166 -14.01 4.39 6.78
#